data_AF-A0A6C0CM04-F1
#
_entry.id   AF-A0A6C0CM04-F1
#
_cell.length_a   1.000
_cell.length_b   1.000
_cell.length_c   1.000
_cell.angle_alpha   90.00
_cell.angle_beta   90.00
_cell.angle_gamma   90.00
#
_symmetry.space_group_name_H-M   'P 1'
#
loop_
_entity.id
_entity.type
_entity.pdbx_description
1 polymer ?
#
loop_
_entity_poly.entity_id
_entity_poly.type
_entity_poly.pdbx_seq_one_letter_code
_entity_poly.pdbx_strand_id
1 'polypeptide(L)'
;MSSFYDSLLTTAIFVTSACSAYIIWTLLHFAAAQIYIRHCVGSTWMDLLYSMIFVSSPYCQGLSWIIYHGSRQISAMWFIFGTYMSNKLLNELIHTSKTS
;
A
#
# COMPACT_ATOMS: atom_id res chain seq x y z
N MET A 1 30.03 -17.32 11.08
CA MET A 1 29.55 -17.40 9.70
C MET A 1 28.04 -17.66 9.63
N SER A 2 27.50 -18.69 10.32
CA SER A 2 26.04 -18.97 10.40
C SER A 2 25.17 -17.76 10.77
N SER A 3 25.52 -17.05 11.86
CA SER A 3 24.74 -15.89 12.34
C SER A 3 24.57 -14.74 11.32
N PHE A 4 25.55 -14.54 10.43
CA PHE A 4 25.45 -13.53 9.37
C PHE A 4 24.52 -14.00 8.23
N TYR A 5 24.60 -15.29 7.85
CA TYR A 5 23.70 -15.89 6.87
C TYR A 5 22.24 -15.90 7.35
N ASP A 6 21.99 -16.17 8.64
CA ASP A 6 20.65 -16.14 9.22
C ASP A 6 20.02 -14.74 9.15
N SER A 7 20.81 -13.70 9.42
CA SER A 7 20.39 -12.30 9.32
C SER A 7 20.07 -11.89 7.88
N LEU A 8 20.93 -12.31 6.93
CA LEU A 8 20.75 -12.06 5.50
C LEU A 8 19.50 -12.77 4.95
N LEU A 9 19.29 -14.03 5.33
CA LEU A 9 18.13 -14.82 4.93
C LEU A 9 16.83 -14.22 5.47
N THR A 10 16.80 -13.86 6.76
CA THR A 10 15.62 -13.24 7.37
C THR A 10 15.25 -11.91 6.71
N THR A 11 16.27 -11.08 6.42
CA THR A 11 16.07 -9.81 5.71
C THR A 11 15.56 -10.02 4.30
N ALA A 12 16.11 -10.99 3.56
CA ALA A 12 15.68 -11.30 2.20
C ALA A 12 14.23 -11.81 2.15
N ILE A 13 13.83 -12.67 3.10
CA ILE A 13 12.45 -13.17 3.22
C ILE A 13 11.49 -12.01 3.51
N PHE A 14 11.83 -11.14 4.45
CA PHE A 14 11.01 -9.97 4.78
C PHE A 14 10.81 -9.04 3.58
N VAL A 15 11.89 -8.70 2.88
CA VAL A 15 11.83 -7.83 1.70
C VAL A 15 11.00 -8.47 0.58
N THR A 16 11.21 -9.75 0.30
CA THR A 16 10.46 -10.48 -0.73
C THR A 16 8.97 -10.56 -0.40
N SER A 17 8.63 -10.79 0.88
CA SER A 17 7.24 -10.79 1.34
C SER A 17 6.62 -9.40 1.24
N ALA A 18 7.36 -8.34 1.54
CA ALA A 18 6.86 -6.98 1.43
C ALA A 18 6.62 -6.58 -0.04
N CYS A 19 7.55 -6.89 -0.94
CA CYS A 19 7.42 -6.61 -2.36
C CYS A 19 6.25 -7.37 -3.01
N SER A 20 6.06 -8.64 -2.67
CA SER A 20 4.93 -9.42 -3.20
C SER A 20 3.59 -8.89 -2.69
N ALA A 21 3.49 -8.56 -1.41
CA ALA A 21 2.30 -7.92 -0.84
C ALA A 21 2.00 -6.58 -1.51
N TYR A 22 3.02 -5.75 -1.78
CA TYR A 22 2.86 -4.46 -2.47
C TYR A 22 2.23 -4.62 -3.85
N ILE A 23 2.73 -5.57 -4.65
CA ILE A 23 2.22 -5.82 -6.01
C ILE A 23 0.77 -6.29 -5.94
N ILE A 24 0.46 -7.25 -5.06
CA ILE A 24 -0.90 -7.79 -4.90
C ILE A 24 -1.88 -6.67 -4.51
N TRP A 25 -1.55 -5.88 -3.49
CA TRP A 25 -2.42 -4.80 -3.03
C TRP A 25 -2.58 -3.69 -4.07
N THR A 26 -1.54 -3.37 -4.83
CA THR A 26 -1.62 -2.39 -5.92
C THR A 26 -2.54 -2.87 -7.04
N LEU A 27 -2.43 -4.13 -7.45
CA LEU A 27 -3.32 -4.71 -8.47
C LEU A 27 -4.76 -4.80 -7.98
N LEU A 28 -4.99 -5.25 -6.75
CA LEU A 28 -6.32 -5.30 -6.15
C LEU A 28 -6.94 -3.90 -6.03
N HIS A 29 -6.18 -2.91 -5.59
CA HIS A 29 -6.65 -1.53 -5.46
C HIS A 29 -7.03 -0.95 -6.83
N PHE A 30 -6.19 -1.15 -7.86
CA PHE A 30 -6.48 -0.71 -9.22
C PHE A 30 -7.73 -1.39 -9.80
N ALA A 31 -7.81 -2.72 -9.70
CA ALA A 31 -8.96 -3.48 -10.20
C ALA A 31 -10.25 -3.07 -9.47
N ALA A 32 -10.22 -2.98 -8.14
CA ALA A 32 -11.38 -2.59 -7.34
C ALA A 32 -11.87 -1.19 -7.68
N ALA A 33 -10.98 -0.21 -7.86
CA ALA A 33 -11.36 1.15 -8.26
C ALA A 33 -12.04 1.19 -9.63
N GLN A 34 -11.53 0.45 -10.61
CA GLN A 34 -12.14 0.38 -11.95
C GLN A 34 -13.51 -0.29 -11.93
N ILE A 35 -13.65 -1.39 -11.19
CA ILE A 35 -14.92 -2.12 -11.06
C ILE A 35 -15.94 -1.26 -10.31
N TYR A 36 -15.53 -0.57 -9.25
CA TYR A 36 -16.40 0.29 -8.44
C TYR A 36 -17.02 1.42 -9.27
N ILE A 37 -16.22 2.11 -10.09
CA ILE A 37 -16.74 3.19 -10.94
C ILE A 37 -17.76 2.64 -11.95
N ARG A 38 -17.49 1.48 -12.56
CA ARG A 38 -18.35 0.90 -13.60
C ARG A 38 -19.68 0.33 -13.06
N HIS A 39 -19.67 -0.26 -11.87
CA HIS A 39 -20.84 -1.00 -11.36
C HIS A 39 -21.55 -0.33 -10.18
N CYS A 40 -20.87 0.51 -9.40
CA CYS A 40 -21.43 1.10 -8.18
C CYS A 40 -21.76 2.58 -8.32
N VAL A 41 -21.05 3.32 -9.18
CA VAL A 41 -21.21 4.78 -9.34
C VAL A 41 -21.80 5.17 -10.69
N GLY A 42 -21.39 4.51 -11.78
CA GLY A 42 -21.78 4.88 -13.14
C GLY A 42 -21.17 6.21 -13.60
N SER A 43 -21.63 6.73 -14.74
CA SER A 43 -21.09 7.96 -15.36
C SER A 43 -22.13 9.04 -15.62
N THR A 44 -23.41 8.77 -15.36
CA THR A 44 -24.52 9.70 -15.63
C THR A 44 -25.14 10.27 -14.35
N TRP A 45 -25.89 11.37 -14.46
CA TRP A 45 -26.60 11.98 -13.34
C TRP A 45 -27.67 11.07 -12.71
N MET A 46 -28.25 10.15 -13.48
CA MET A 46 -29.19 9.16 -12.94
C MET A 46 -28.45 8.10 -12.12
N ASP A 47 -27.24 7.72 -12.55
CA ASP A 47 -26.41 6.78 -11.80
C ASP A 47 -25.98 7.36 -10.44
N LEU A 48 -25.88 8.68 -10.31
CA LEU A 48 -25.66 9.33 -9.01
C LEU A 48 -26.76 8.94 -8.00
N LEU A 49 -28.04 9.00 -8.41
CA LEU A 49 -29.15 8.65 -7.53
C LEU A 49 -29.18 7.14 -7.23
N TYR A 50 -28.95 6.31 -8.24
CA TYR A 50 -28.86 4.86 -8.05
C TYR A 50 -27.68 4.46 -7.17
N SER A 51 -26.54 5.16 -7.27
CA SER A 51 -25.35 4.87 -6.47
C SER A 51 -25.60 4.98 -4.97
N MET A 52 -26.50 5.87 -4.53
CA MET A 52 -26.89 6.00 -3.12
C MET A 52 -27.57 4.73 -2.57
N ILE A 53 -28.24 3.98 -3.44
CA ILE A 53 -28.88 2.71 -3.09
C ILE A 53 -27.88 1.57 -3.22
N PHE A 54 -27.16 1.51 -4.35
CA PHE A 54 -26.22 0.44 -4.66
C PHE A 54 -24.98 0.44 -3.77
N VAL A 55 -24.55 1.59 -3.24
CA VAL A 55 -23.43 1.68 -2.30
C VAL A 55 -23.68 0.87 -1.02
N SER A 56 -24.94 0.67 -0.64
CA SER A 56 -25.30 -0.16 0.52
C SER A 56 -25.24 -1.66 0.24
N SER A 57 -25.06 -2.05 -1.03
CA SER A 57 -24.92 -3.46 -1.39
C SER A 57 -23.60 -4.04 -0.87
N PRO A 58 -23.58 -5.30 -0.43
CA PRO A 58 -22.37 -5.93 0.08
C PRO A 58 -21.24 -5.98 -0.97
N TYR A 59 -21.60 -6.04 -2.26
CA TYR A 59 -20.66 -5.99 -3.38
C TYR A 59 -19.89 -4.66 -3.43
N CYS A 60 -20.61 -3.54 -3.44
CA CYS A 60 -19.99 -2.22 -3.49
C CYS A 60 -19.23 -1.89 -2.19
N GLN A 61 -19.75 -2.32 -1.04
CA GLN A 61 -19.05 -2.19 0.24
C GLN A 61 -17.71 -2.93 0.27
N GLY A 62 -17.68 -4.17 -0.26
CA GLY A 62 -16.42 -4.93 -0.37
C GLY A 62 -15.39 -4.24 -1.25
N LEU A 63 -15.82 -3.68 -2.40
CA LEU A 63 -14.94 -2.91 -3.29
C LEU A 63 -14.44 -1.63 -2.61
N SER A 64 -15.31 -0.86 -1.94
CA SER A 64 -14.92 0.31 -1.16
C SER A 64 -13.92 -0.04 -0.06
N TRP A 65 -14.11 -1.17 0.61
CA TRP A 65 -13.19 -1.67 1.63
C TRP A 65 -11.81 -1.97 1.04
N ILE A 66 -11.73 -2.67 -0.10
CA ILE A 66 -10.47 -2.96 -0.79
C ILE A 66 -9.78 -1.66 -1.20
N ILE A 67 -10.53 -0.68 -1.72
CA ILE A 67 -9.98 0.62 -2.12
C ILE A 67 -9.38 1.33 -0.90
N TYR A 68 -10.14 1.43 0.20
CA TYR A 68 -9.72 2.14 1.41
C TYR A 68 -8.55 1.45 2.12
N HIS A 69 -8.67 0.16 2.41
CA HIS A 69 -7.62 -0.58 3.11
C HIS A 69 -6.40 -0.87 2.23
N GLY A 70 -6.61 -1.12 0.94
CA GLY A 70 -5.53 -1.29 -0.02
C GLY A 70 -4.66 -0.03 -0.15
N SER A 71 -5.28 1.14 -0.23
CA SER A 71 -4.55 2.41 -0.24
C SER A 71 -3.71 2.60 1.03
N ARG A 72 -4.28 2.30 2.20
CA ARG A 72 -3.54 2.37 3.47
C ARG A 72 -2.34 1.43 3.52
N GLN A 73 -2.48 0.19 3.02
CA GLN A 73 -1.37 -0.76 2.96
C GLN A 73 -0.26 -0.29 2.01
N ILE A 74 -0.63 0.21 0.83
CA ILE A 74 0.31 0.78 -0.14
C ILE A 74 1.07 1.96 0.49
N SER A 75 0.36 2.89 1.14
CA SER A 75 0.99 4.04 1.81
C SER A 75 1.90 3.61 2.97
N ALA A 76 1.51 2.63 3.77
CA ALA A 76 2.33 2.12 4.88
C ALA A 76 3.69 1.62 4.39
N MET A 77 3.74 0.96 3.22
CA MET A 77 5.01 0.53 2.63
C MET A 77 5.90 1.69 2.20
N TRP A 78 5.31 2.72 1.60
CA TRP A 78 6.03 3.96 1.28
C TRP A 78 6.55 4.68 2.54
N PHE A 79 5.81 4.66 3.64
CA PHE A 79 6.29 5.21 4.92
C PHE A 79 7.47 4.44 5.48
N ILE A 80 7.47 3.11 5.42
CA ILE A 80 8.62 2.28 5.83
C ILE A 80 9.84 2.63 4.99
N PHE A 81 9.68 2.72 3.66
CA PHE A 81 10.75 3.09 2.75
C PHE A 81 11.28 4.51 3.04
N GLY A 82 10.39 5.48 3.23
CA GLY A 82 10.75 6.86 3.59
C GLY A 82 11.47 6.95 4.93
N THR A 83 11.06 6.15 5.92
CA THR A 83 11.72 6.07 7.24
C THR A 83 13.13 5.48 7.11
N TYR A 84 13.32 4.47 6.27
CA TYR A 84 14.64 3.90 5.99
C TYR A 84 15.58 4.91 5.34
N MET A 85 15.10 5.63 4.32
CA MET A 85 15.87 6.71 3.66
C MET A 85 16.22 7.83 4.64
N SER A 86 15.25 8.24 5.48
CA SER A 86 15.46 9.29 6.49
C SER A 86 16.53 8.87 7.50
N ASN A 87 16.49 7.63 8.00
CA ASN A 87 17.52 7.11 8.90
C ASN A 87 18.91 7.10 8.26
N LYS A 88 19.02 6.74 6.98
CA LYS A 88 20.30 6.79 6.25
C LYS A 88 20.84 8.22 6.20
N LEU A 89 20.02 9.18 5.78
CA LEU A 89 20.42 10.59 5.74
C LEU A 89 20.85 11.10 7.12
N LEU A 90 20.08 10.79 8.16
CA LEU A 90 20.35 11.25 9.52
C LEU A 90 21.67 10.70 10.08
N ASN A 91 22.00 9.43 9.78
CA ASN A 91 23.28 8.84 10.17
C ASN A 91 24.47 9.51 9.48
N GLU A 92 24.37 9.86 8.20
CA GLU A 92 25.43 10.59 7.49
C GLU A 92 25.61 12.01 8.07
N LEU A 93 24.50 12.69 8.40
CA LEU A 93 24.54 14.01 9.05
C LEU A 93 25.19 13.93 10.44
N ILE A 94 24.89 12.89 11.23
CA ILE A 94 25.55 12.69 12.53
C ILE A 94 27.04 12.42 12.33
N HIS A 95 27.44 11.61 11.35
CA HIS A 95 28.85 11.31 11.10
C HIS A 95 29.65 12.57 10.72
N THR A 96 29.12 13.40 9.81
CA THR A 96 29.75 14.67 9.42
C THR A 96 29.86 15.66 10.57
N SER A 97 28.88 15.70 11.49
CA SER A 97 28.95 16.55 12.68
C SER A 97 30.05 16.15 13.68
N LYS A 98 30.41 14.86 13.76
CA LYS A 98 31.45 14.36 14.67
C LYS A 98 32.87 14.58 14.18
N THR A 99 33.05 14.87 12.88
CA THR A 99 34.35 15.09 12.24
C THR A 99 34.75 16.56 12.12
N SER A 100 33.87 17.49 12.50
CA SER A 100 34.14 18.93 12.61
C SER A 100 34.44 19.34 14.04
#